data_AF-A0A257AR16-F1
#
_entry.id   AF-A0A257AR16-F1
#
_cell.length_a   1.000
_cell.length_b   1.000
_cell.length_c   1.000
_cell.angle_alpha   90.00
_cell.angle_beta   90.00
_cell.angle_gamma   90.00
#
_symmetry.space_group_name_H-M   'P 1'
#
loop_
_entity.id
_entity.type
_entity.pdbx_description
1 polymer ?
#
loop_
_entity_poly.entity_id
_entity_poly.type
_entity_poly.pdbx_seq_one_letter_code
_entity_poly.pdbx_strand_id
1 'polypeptide(L)'
;MQDEVAELARRRGFLWQAFEVYGGAAGFYDYGPLGALLKRRVEAAWREFYLREGFYEVETPTVAPRAVFEASGHLESFSDQAVVCRQCRNFFRVAEREEVGVGQRCPECGVPSAEGEGKGEEKGEGKREGKGGEEGEGGRGGEEKGEEKSVSVEEAVRSGVVANEFLGYHIARVEEFLVEGLGIPRERLKFRQHRGDEMAHYATDCWDAEFFSERYGWMEIVGVADRGDYDLSAHSLSGGGAGTPNVIEPSYGIDRIIYALLESSFYEEQVGKEKRKVLRFKKEVAPVRAAVLPLLKREELKKKARAVFQELRAAAGMFVEYDESGSIGRRYRRQDEIGTPFCVTVDYETLEDDTVTVRERDTMKQVRVVVGEVKNVVKLFRDF
;
A
#
# COMPACT_ATOMS: atom_id res chain seq x y z
N MET A 1 6.90 8.49 -16.34
CA MET A 1 6.95 7.68 -15.11
C MET A 1 5.56 7.29 -14.63
N GLN A 2 4.67 8.24 -14.31
CA GLN A 2 3.36 7.97 -13.67
C GLN A 2 2.42 7.09 -14.51
N ASP A 3 2.16 7.44 -15.77
CA ASP A 3 1.36 6.61 -16.68
C ASP A 3 2.01 5.25 -16.95
N GLU A 4 3.33 5.16 -16.80
CA GLU A 4 4.10 3.95 -17.10
C GLU A 4 3.97 2.91 -16.00
N VAL A 5 3.84 3.32 -14.72
CA VAL A 5 3.57 2.38 -13.61
C VAL A 5 2.19 1.77 -13.78
N ALA A 6 1.17 2.59 -14.04
CA ALA A 6 -0.19 2.11 -14.25
C ALA A 6 -0.31 1.24 -15.52
N GLU A 7 0.31 1.66 -16.62
CA GLU A 7 0.37 0.88 -17.87
C GLU A 7 1.08 -0.46 -17.66
N LEU A 8 2.24 -0.46 -16.97
CA LEU A 8 2.98 -1.67 -16.66
C LEU A 8 2.15 -2.60 -15.76
N ALA A 9 1.55 -2.07 -14.69
CA ALA A 9 0.72 -2.82 -13.76
C ALA A 9 -0.44 -3.52 -14.49
N ARG A 10 -1.13 -2.80 -15.38
CA ARG A 10 -2.21 -3.36 -16.20
C ARG A 10 -1.70 -4.42 -17.18
N ARG A 11 -0.68 -4.08 -17.98
CA ARG A 11 -0.13 -4.95 -19.04
C ARG A 11 0.49 -6.23 -18.48
N ARG A 12 1.08 -6.18 -17.28
CA ARG A 12 1.73 -7.32 -16.63
C ARG A 12 0.81 -8.11 -15.71
N GLY A 13 -0.40 -7.64 -15.43
CA GLY A 13 -1.37 -8.38 -14.62
C GLY A 13 -1.18 -8.22 -13.11
N PHE A 14 -0.82 -7.01 -12.69
CA PHE A 14 -0.89 -6.60 -11.28
C PHE A 14 -2.30 -6.14 -10.91
N LEU A 15 -2.81 -5.14 -11.61
CA LEU A 15 -4.09 -4.50 -11.29
C LEU A 15 -4.89 -4.21 -12.55
N TRP A 16 -6.19 -4.54 -12.51
CA TRP A 16 -7.17 -4.25 -13.55
C TRP A 16 -8.38 -3.55 -12.94
N GLN A 17 -9.10 -2.77 -13.74
CA GLN A 17 -10.36 -2.20 -13.28
C GLN A 17 -11.39 -3.32 -13.15
N ALA A 18 -12.08 -3.39 -12.01
CA ALA A 18 -13.07 -4.45 -11.83
C ALA A 18 -14.21 -4.28 -12.84
N PHE A 19 -14.66 -5.41 -13.39
CA PHE A 19 -15.74 -5.46 -14.39
C PHE A 19 -15.43 -4.68 -15.68
N GLU A 20 -14.15 -4.61 -16.09
CA GLU A 20 -13.69 -3.80 -17.24
C GLU A 20 -14.49 -4.07 -18.52
N VAL A 21 -14.81 -5.33 -18.83
CA VAL A 21 -15.58 -5.71 -20.03
C VAL A 21 -17.04 -5.23 -20.01
N TYR A 22 -17.53 -4.79 -18.85
CA TYR A 22 -18.86 -4.21 -18.65
C TYR A 22 -18.82 -2.67 -18.50
N GLY A 23 -17.68 -2.03 -18.75
CA GLY A 23 -17.49 -0.58 -18.60
C GLY A 23 -16.79 -0.16 -17.30
N GLY A 24 -16.46 -1.11 -16.43
CA GLY A 24 -15.72 -0.88 -15.20
C GLY A 24 -16.57 -0.32 -14.05
N ALA A 25 -16.12 -0.54 -12.81
CA ALA A 25 -16.70 0.08 -11.62
C ALA A 25 -15.64 0.94 -10.91
N ALA A 26 -15.96 2.22 -10.65
CA ALA A 26 -15.06 3.11 -9.92
C ALA A 26 -14.89 2.63 -8.46
N GLY A 27 -13.66 2.68 -7.96
CA GLY A 27 -13.32 2.23 -6.61
C GLY A 27 -13.11 0.71 -6.45
N PHE A 28 -13.34 -0.07 -7.51
CA PHE A 28 -13.16 -1.52 -7.48
C PHE A 28 -12.07 -1.95 -8.47
N TYR A 29 -11.17 -2.82 -8.00
CA TYR A 29 -10.05 -3.31 -8.78
C TYR A 29 -9.91 -4.83 -8.62
N ASP A 30 -9.56 -5.48 -9.72
CA ASP A 30 -9.20 -6.89 -9.74
C ASP A 30 -7.68 -7.02 -9.66
N TYR A 31 -7.19 -7.79 -8.69
CA TYR A 31 -5.80 -8.21 -8.66
C TYR A 31 -5.59 -9.33 -9.69
N GLY A 32 -4.79 -9.03 -10.72
CA GLY A 32 -4.36 -10.03 -11.70
C GLY A 32 -3.40 -11.06 -11.07
N PRO A 33 -2.92 -12.06 -11.82
CA PRO A 33 -2.10 -13.15 -11.28
C PRO A 33 -0.88 -12.67 -10.48
N LEU A 34 -0.16 -11.65 -10.96
CA LEU A 34 1.02 -11.13 -10.29
C LEU A 34 0.65 -10.24 -9.10
N GLY A 35 -0.42 -9.46 -9.22
CA GLY A 35 -0.89 -8.61 -8.13
C GLY A 35 -1.45 -9.40 -6.96
N ALA A 36 -2.17 -10.48 -7.25
CA ALA A 36 -2.66 -11.40 -6.23
C ALA A 36 -1.50 -12.07 -5.48
N LEU A 37 -0.43 -12.44 -6.19
CA LEU A 37 0.78 -12.98 -5.57
C LEU A 37 1.51 -11.91 -4.75
N LEU A 38 1.67 -10.70 -5.26
CA LEU A 38 2.25 -9.57 -4.51
C LEU A 38 1.48 -9.31 -3.22
N LYS A 39 0.15 -9.18 -3.31
CA LYS A 39 -0.74 -8.97 -2.15
C LYS A 39 -0.57 -10.05 -1.10
N ARG A 40 -0.64 -11.32 -1.50
CA ARG A 40 -0.44 -12.46 -0.57
C ARG A 40 0.94 -12.45 0.07
N ARG A 41 1.98 -12.03 -0.65
CA ARG A 41 3.34 -11.93 -0.11
C ARG A 41 3.47 -10.80 0.91
N VAL A 42 2.89 -9.64 0.63
CA VAL A 42 2.85 -8.50 1.57
C VAL A 42 2.08 -8.88 2.83
N GLU A 43 0.89 -9.46 2.68
CA GLU A 43 0.10 -9.95 3.83
C GLU A 43 0.83 -11.04 4.62
N ALA A 44 1.54 -11.96 3.95
CA ALA A 44 2.31 -12.99 4.62
C ALA A 44 3.50 -12.40 5.40
N ALA A 45 4.21 -11.44 4.81
CA ALA A 45 5.29 -10.73 5.49
C ALA A 45 4.78 -9.95 6.71
N TRP A 46 3.62 -9.29 6.58
CA TRP A 46 2.97 -8.59 7.68
C TRP A 46 2.59 -9.54 8.82
N ARG A 47 1.95 -10.68 8.51
CA ARG A 47 1.61 -11.70 9.51
C ARG A 47 2.86 -12.21 10.22
N GLU A 48 3.89 -12.59 9.46
CA GLU A 48 5.14 -13.10 10.03
C GLU A 48 5.82 -12.07 10.94
N PHE A 49 5.84 -10.80 10.55
CA PHE A 49 6.43 -9.70 11.31
C PHE A 49 5.79 -9.56 12.70
N TYR A 50 4.45 -9.57 12.78
CA TYR A 50 3.72 -9.41 14.04
C TYR A 50 3.58 -10.70 14.84
N LEU A 51 3.43 -11.87 14.20
CA LEU A 51 3.37 -13.15 14.90
C LEU A 51 4.69 -13.47 15.63
N ARG A 52 5.84 -13.14 15.02
CA ARG A 52 7.16 -13.29 15.67
C ARG A 52 7.30 -12.46 16.94
N GLU A 53 6.53 -11.38 17.04
CA GLU A 53 6.52 -10.46 18.18
C GLU A 53 5.55 -10.90 19.28
N GLY A 54 4.75 -11.95 19.04
CA GLY A 54 3.84 -12.54 20.01
C GLY A 54 2.39 -12.03 19.91
N PHE A 55 2.03 -11.29 18.86
CA PHE A 55 0.63 -10.96 18.59
C PHE A 55 -0.15 -12.20 18.16
N TYR A 56 -1.44 -12.23 18.47
CA TYR A 56 -2.36 -13.30 18.09
C TYR A 56 -3.21 -12.87 16.90
N GLU A 57 -3.24 -13.70 15.85
CA GLU A 57 -4.14 -13.50 14.71
C GLU A 57 -5.53 -14.07 15.04
N VAL A 58 -6.57 -13.32 14.68
CA VAL A 58 -7.98 -13.71 14.79
C VAL A 58 -8.70 -13.46 13.47
N GLU A 59 -9.70 -14.28 13.16
CA GLU A 59 -10.55 -14.13 11.98
C GLU A 59 -12.00 -13.94 12.41
N THR A 60 -12.65 -12.88 11.91
CA THR A 60 -14.02 -12.52 12.24
C THR A 60 -14.88 -12.41 10.97
N PRO A 61 -16.22 -12.55 11.07
CA PRO A 61 -17.10 -12.34 9.92
C PRO A 61 -17.05 -10.89 9.41
N THR A 62 -17.13 -10.70 8.09
CA THR A 62 -17.25 -9.36 7.47
C THR A 62 -18.62 -8.72 7.72
N VAL A 63 -19.64 -9.51 8.06
CA VAL A 63 -21.00 -9.04 8.33
C VAL A 63 -21.25 -9.08 9.84
N ALA A 64 -21.66 -7.96 10.41
CA ALA A 64 -21.99 -7.84 11.83
C ALA A 64 -23.42 -7.31 12.06
N PRO A 65 -24.07 -7.63 13.20
CA PRO A 65 -25.34 -7.03 13.58
C PRO A 65 -25.24 -5.50 13.74
N ARG A 66 -26.32 -4.77 13.39
CA ARG A 66 -26.39 -3.30 13.50
C ARG A 66 -25.94 -2.77 14.87
N ALA A 67 -26.32 -3.45 15.95
CA ALA A 67 -26.00 -3.05 17.32
C ALA A 67 -24.48 -2.92 17.59
N VAL A 68 -23.65 -3.64 16.84
CA VAL A 68 -22.18 -3.50 16.92
C VAL A 68 -21.75 -2.12 16.42
N PHE A 69 -22.24 -1.72 15.26
CA PHE A 69 -21.91 -0.41 14.67
C PHE A 69 -22.51 0.75 15.46
N GLU A 70 -23.68 0.54 16.06
CA GLU A 70 -24.31 1.51 16.95
C GLU A 70 -23.47 1.75 18.20
N ALA A 71 -23.08 0.68 18.92
CA ALA A 71 -22.24 0.79 20.11
C ALA A 71 -20.88 1.45 19.81
N SER A 72 -20.27 1.15 18.66
CA SER A 72 -18.99 1.74 18.26
C SER A 72 -19.07 3.22 17.82
N GLY A 73 -20.27 3.79 17.64
CA GLY A 73 -20.48 5.15 17.15
C GLY A 73 -20.49 5.31 15.61
N HIS A 74 -20.13 4.27 14.85
CA HIS A 74 -20.01 4.34 13.38
C HIS A 74 -21.29 4.76 12.65
N LEU A 75 -22.48 4.50 13.21
CA LEU A 75 -23.74 4.90 12.56
C LEU A 75 -23.97 6.41 12.53
N GLU A 76 -23.30 7.17 13.40
CA GLU A 76 -23.46 8.62 13.54
C GLU A 76 -22.30 9.39 12.92
N SER A 77 -21.09 8.84 12.99
CA SER A 77 -19.86 9.57 12.64
C SER A 77 -19.20 9.12 11.34
N PHE A 78 -19.55 7.95 10.78
CA PHE A 78 -18.87 7.39 9.61
C PHE A 78 -19.51 7.86 8.29
N SER A 79 -19.53 9.18 8.08
CA SER A 79 -20.05 9.80 6.86
C SER A 79 -19.12 10.88 6.35
N ASP A 80 -18.67 10.73 5.10
CA ASP A 80 -18.03 11.82 4.37
C ASP A 80 -19.09 12.84 3.94
N GLN A 81 -18.79 14.14 4.05
CA GLN A 81 -19.63 15.15 3.40
C GLN A 81 -19.52 15.00 1.88
N ALA A 82 -20.66 14.84 1.22
CA ALA A 82 -20.73 14.70 -0.23
C ALA A 82 -21.72 15.69 -0.84
N VAL A 83 -21.36 16.26 -1.99
CA VAL A 83 -22.20 17.13 -2.81
C VAL A 83 -22.73 16.35 -3.98
N VAL A 84 -24.03 16.52 -4.27
CA VAL A 84 -24.66 16.01 -5.48
C VAL A 84 -24.88 17.16 -6.46
N CYS A 85 -24.30 17.08 -7.66
CA CYS A 85 -24.62 18.07 -8.69
C CYS A 85 -26.08 17.91 -9.13
N ARG A 86 -26.90 18.96 -9.00
CA ARG A 86 -28.32 18.92 -9.39
C ARG A 86 -28.56 18.67 -10.88
N GLN A 87 -27.57 18.95 -11.74
CA GLN A 87 -27.69 18.77 -13.19
C GLN A 87 -27.31 17.36 -13.65
N CYS A 88 -26.08 16.91 -13.35
CA CYS A 88 -25.60 15.60 -13.80
C CYS A 88 -25.81 14.48 -12.78
N ARG A 89 -26.22 14.81 -11.55
CA ARG A 89 -26.44 13.89 -10.41
C ARG A 89 -25.20 13.12 -9.95
N ASN A 90 -24.02 13.51 -10.42
CA ASN A 90 -22.77 12.96 -9.91
C ASN A 90 -22.51 13.43 -8.47
N PHE A 91 -21.89 12.53 -7.70
CA PHE A 91 -21.48 12.74 -6.31
C PHE A 91 -20.02 13.18 -6.26
N PHE A 92 -19.72 14.12 -5.38
CA PHE A 92 -18.36 14.61 -5.13
C PHE A 92 -18.13 14.67 -3.63
N ARG A 93 -16.99 14.18 -3.16
CA ARG A 93 -16.56 14.40 -1.77
C ARG A 93 -16.16 15.86 -1.61
N VAL A 94 -16.63 16.48 -0.54
CA VAL A 94 -16.11 17.78 -0.10
C VAL A 94 -14.74 17.50 0.50
N ALA A 95 -13.67 18.08 -0.06
CA ALA A 95 -12.38 18.01 0.61
C ALA A 95 -12.49 18.74 1.96
N GLU A 96 -11.90 18.19 3.02
CA GLU A 96 -12.10 18.57 4.44
C GLU A 96 -11.86 20.07 4.77
N ARG A 97 -11.43 20.91 3.82
CA ARG A 97 -11.16 22.35 4.02
C ARG A 97 -11.64 23.28 2.90
N GLU A 98 -12.52 22.83 2.01
CA GLU A 98 -13.32 23.76 1.21
C GLU A 98 -14.76 23.65 1.70
N GLU A 99 -15.23 24.63 2.47
CA GLU A 99 -16.68 24.89 2.51
C GLU A 99 -17.16 24.83 1.06
N VAL A 100 -18.23 24.07 0.79
CA VAL A 100 -18.89 24.07 -0.53
C VAL A 100 -19.47 25.46 -0.71
N GLY A 101 -18.61 26.39 -1.08
CA GLY A 101 -18.93 27.79 -1.23
C GLY A 101 -19.90 27.91 -2.37
N VAL A 102 -20.95 28.70 -2.14
CA VAL A 102 -21.89 29.14 -3.18
C VAL A 102 -21.08 29.67 -4.37
N GLY A 103 -21.04 28.91 -5.48
CA GLY A 103 -20.35 29.29 -6.71
C GLY A 103 -19.33 28.29 -7.26
N GLN A 104 -19.02 27.18 -6.57
CA GLN A 104 -18.17 26.13 -7.14
C GLN A 104 -18.84 25.44 -8.35
N ARG A 105 -18.05 25.18 -9.40
CA ARG A 105 -18.52 24.48 -10.61
C ARG A 105 -18.40 22.98 -10.41
N CYS A 106 -19.42 22.24 -10.83
CA CYS A 106 -19.35 20.78 -10.91
C CYS A 106 -18.13 20.36 -11.75
N PRO A 107 -17.22 19.51 -11.23
CA PRO A 107 -16.02 19.11 -11.98
C PRO A 107 -16.32 18.30 -13.24
N GLU A 108 -17.49 17.65 -13.31
CA GLU A 108 -17.89 16.83 -14.46
C GLU A 108 -18.61 17.64 -15.55
N CYS A 109 -19.51 18.54 -15.17
CA CYS A 109 -20.36 19.25 -16.14
C CYS A 109 -20.13 20.78 -16.18
N GLY A 110 -19.25 21.31 -15.34
CA GLY A 110 -18.83 22.72 -15.34
C GLY A 110 -19.88 23.74 -14.88
N VAL A 111 -21.02 23.27 -14.38
CA VAL A 111 -22.17 24.10 -14.01
C VAL A 111 -22.00 24.61 -12.58
N PRO A 112 -22.11 25.93 -12.34
CA PRO A 112 -22.05 26.51 -11.00
C PRO A 112 -23.17 25.97 -10.11
N SER A 113 -22.85 25.65 -8.86
CA SER A 113 -23.86 25.35 -7.84
C SER A 113 -24.82 26.53 -7.67
N ALA A 114 -26.10 26.34 -8.01
CA ALA A 114 -27.15 27.32 -7.72
C ALA A 114 -27.37 27.43 -6.21
N GLU A 115 -27.62 28.66 -5.73
CA GLU A 115 -27.87 29.05 -4.34
C GLU A 115 -28.63 27.97 -3.55
N GLY A 116 -28.05 27.56 -2.41
CA GLY A 116 -28.58 26.49 -1.57
C GLY A 116 -29.82 26.93 -0.79
N GLU A 117 -30.97 26.31 -1.05
CA GLU A 117 -31.98 26.10 -0.01
C GLU A 117 -31.59 24.84 0.77
N GLY A 118 -31.12 25.02 1.99
CA GLY A 118 -30.99 23.95 2.97
C GLY A 118 -32.37 23.42 3.39
N LYS A 119 -32.56 22.11 3.31
CA LYS A 119 -33.60 21.34 4.01
C LYS A 119 -32.94 20.02 4.43
N GLY A 120 -32.92 19.60 5.69
CA GLY A 120 -33.41 20.19 6.92
C GLY A 120 -33.06 19.22 8.05
N GLU A 121 -32.42 19.72 9.10
CA GLU A 121 -32.45 19.08 10.41
C GLU A 121 -33.76 19.47 11.11
N GLU A 122 -34.42 18.49 11.73
CA GLU A 122 -35.48 18.76 12.69
C GLU A 122 -34.88 19.40 13.94
N LYS A 123 -35.38 20.61 14.24
CA LYS A 123 -34.90 21.50 15.30
C LYS A 123 -35.22 20.97 16.70
N GLY A 124 -34.20 20.90 17.55
CA GLY A 124 -34.31 21.17 18.98
C GLY A 124 -33.92 22.64 19.25
N GLU A 125 -34.83 23.41 19.83
CA GLU A 125 -34.71 24.86 20.00
C GLU A 125 -33.70 25.29 21.07
N GLY A 126 -32.84 26.25 20.72
CA GLY A 126 -31.99 26.98 21.67
C GLY A 126 -31.59 28.35 21.12
N LYS A 127 -32.32 29.40 21.51
CA LYS A 127 -32.05 30.81 21.19
C LYS A 127 -30.64 31.24 21.64
N ARG A 128 -29.92 31.99 20.79
CA ARG A 128 -29.06 33.12 21.22
C ARG A 128 -28.91 34.15 20.12
N GLU A 129 -28.90 35.40 20.55
CA GLU A 129 -29.05 36.64 19.80
C GLU A 129 -27.77 37.05 19.06
N GLY A 130 -27.94 37.72 17.92
CA GLY A 130 -26.84 38.21 17.09
C GLY A 130 -26.21 39.52 17.57
N LYS A 131 -24.97 39.74 17.14
CA LYS A 131 -24.38 41.07 16.91
C LYS A 131 -23.54 41.03 15.64
N GLY A 132 -23.80 42.00 14.76
CA GLY A 132 -23.12 42.17 13.49
C GLY A 132 -21.72 42.79 13.61
N GLY A 133 -20.98 42.69 12.52
CA GLY A 133 -19.71 43.38 12.27
C GLY A 133 -19.36 43.24 10.80
N GLU A 134 -19.06 44.37 10.18
CA GLU A 134 -18.89 44.62 8.74
C GLU A 134 -17.67 43.94 8.11
N GLU A 135 -17.73 43.86 6.78
CA GLU A 135 -16.71 43.38 5.85
C GLU A 135 -15.37 44.13 5.98
N GLY A 136 -14.29 43.36 5.92
CA GLY A 136 -12.93 43.85 5.70
C GLY A 136 -12.23 42.94 4.69
N GLU A 137 -11.96 43.49 3.51
CA GLU A 137 -11.16 42.85 2.45
C GLU A 137 -9.72 42.60 2.91
N GLY A 138 -9.14 41.48 2.48
CA GLY A 138 -7.70 41.34 2.27
C GLY A 138 -6.97 40.41 3.22
N GLY A 139 -6.56 39.25 2.69
CA GLY A 139 -5.53 38.42 3.31
C GLY A 139 -5.53 37.01 2.74
N ARG A 140 -4.60 36.73 1.83
CA ARG A 140 -4.22 35.36 1.44
C ARG A 140 -3.78 34.62 2.72
N GLY A 141 -4.65 33.76 3.25
CA GLY A 141 -4.35 32.88 4.37
C GLY A 141 -3.42 31.76 3.92
N GLY A 142 -2.17 31.82 4.36
CA GLY A 142 -1.19 30.76 4.14
C GLY A 142 -1.53 29.52 4.94
N GLU A 143 -1.17 28.36 4.40
CA GLU A 143 -1.00 27.12 5.15
C GLU A 143 -0.15 27.40 6.40
N GLU A 144 -0.66 27.16 7.61
CA GLU A 144 0.22 26.92 8.75
C GLU A 144 0.94 25.60 8.48
N LYS A 145 2.13 25.71 7.87
CA LYS A 145 3.05 24.59 7.68
C LYS A 145 3.47 24.10 9.05
N GLY A 146 3.02 22.89 9.43
CA GLY A 146 3.64 22.16 10.52
C GLY A 146 5.15 22.03 10.27
N GLU A 147 5.95 22.17 11.32
CA GLU A 147 7.40 22.11 11.21
C GLU A 147 7.83 20.64 11.02
N GLU A 148 8.30 20.29 9.82
CA GLU A 148 8.87 18.96 9.57
C GLU A 148 10.22 18.83 10.29
N LYS A 149 10.36 17.82 11.14
CA LYS A 149 11.59 17.54 11.89
C LYS A 149 12.01 16.09 11.71
N SER A 150 13.30 15.88 11.50
CA SER A 150 13.91 14.54 11.59
C SER A 150 14.39 14.34 13.03
N VAL A 151 13.69 13.48 13.77
CA VAL A 151 14.00 13.13 15.16
C VAL A 151 13.89 11.62 15.34
N SER A 152 14.62 11.08 16.32
CA SER A 152 14.42 9.68 16.70
C SER A 152 13.07 9.51 17.41
N VAL A 153 12.45 8.33 17.31
CA VAL A 153 11.22 8.00 18.05
C VAL A 153 11.43 8.17 19.56
N GLU A 154 12.58 7.77 20.09
CA GLU A 154 12.93 7.94 21.51
C GLU A 154 12.92 9.42 21.92
N GLU A 155 13.49 10.30 21.11
CA GLU A 155 13.49 11.74 21.35
C GLU A 155 12.10 12.36 21.19
N ALA A 156 11.32 11.89 20.22
CA ALA A 156 9.95 12.34 20.02
C ALA A 156 9.06 12.00 21.23
N VAL A 157 9.23 10.82 21.83
CA VAL A 157 8.54 10.45 23.08
C VAL A 157 9.07 11.28 24.26
N ARG A 158 10.40 11.40 24.42
CA ARG A 158 11.00 12.18 25.53
C ARG A 158 10.63 13.66 25.52
N SER A 159 10.49 14.24 24.33
CA SER A 159 10.12 15.65 24.16
C SER A 159 8.61 15.89 24.22
N GLY A 160 7.80 14.82 24.32
CA GLY A 160 6.34 14.90 24.37
C GLY A 160 5.69 15.18 23.03
N VAL A 161 6.42 15.06 21.91
CA VAL A 161 5.84 15.12 20.56
C VAL A 161 4.96 13.90 20.31
N VAL A 162 5.45 12.70 20.67
CA VAL A 162 4.66 11.47 20.69
C VAL A 162 4.19 11.21 22.12
N ALA A 163 2.88 10.99 22.30
CA ALA A 163 2.25 11.02 23.62
C ALA A 163 2.82 10.01 24.64
N ASN A 164 3.19 8.80 24.19
CA ASN A 164 3.65 7.74 25.08
C ASN A 164 4.56 6.70 24.38
N GLU A 165 5.22 5.87 25.18
CA GLU A 165 6.15 4.84 24.69
C GLU A 165 5.47 3.74 23.86
N PHE A 166 4.21 3.39 24.13
CA PHE A 166 3.48 2.38 23.35
C PHE A 166 3.17 2.89 21.94
N LEU A 167 2.73 4.13 21.82
CA LEU A 167 2.50 4.78 20.53
C LEU A 167 3.82 4.93 19.75
N GLY A 168 4.88 5.40 20.42
CA GLY A 168 6.21 5.48 19.83
C GLY A 168 6.72 4.11 19.35
N TYR A 169 6.55 3.06 20.14
CA TYR A 169 6.90 1.70 19.77
C TYR A 169 6.21 1.28 18.46
N HIS A 170 4.89 1.46 18.36
CA HIS A 170 4.15 1.09 17.17
C HIS A 170 4.53 1.93 15.94
N ILE A 171 4.81 3.24 16.09
CA ILE A 171 5.37 4.08 15.02
C ILE A 171 6.68 3.48 14.50
N ALA A 172 7.60 3.11 15.40
CA ALA A 172 8.88 2.51 15.02
C ALA A 172 8.70 1.16 14.31
N ARG A 173 7.80 0.29 14.80
CA ARG A 173 7.51 -1.01 14.18
C ARG A 173 6.86 -0.85 12.80
N VAL A 174 6.00 0.14 12.62
CA VAL A 174 5.42 0.48 11.32
C VAL A 174 6.51 0.92 10.35
N GLU A 175 7.40 1.82 10.76
CA GLU A 175 8.53 2.26 9.93
C GLU A 175 9.42 1.07 9.55
N GLU A 176 9.81 0.25 10.52
CA GLU A 176 10.64 -0.94 10.31
C GLU A 176 9.98 -1.91 9.32
N PHE A 177 8.68 -2.18 9.46
CA PHE A 177 7.99 -3.04 8.51
C PHE A 177 7.95 -2.45 7.10
N LEU A 178 7.61 -1.16 6.95
CA LEU A 178 7.49 -0.52 5.64
C LEU A 178 8.86 -0.40 4.94
N VAL A 179 9.90 0.02 5.66
CA VAL A 179 11.24 0.26 5.11
C VAL A 179 12.05 -1.05 5.04
N GLU A 180 12.22 -1.74 6.16
CA GLU A 180 13.04 -2.94 6.26
C GLU A 180 12.29 -4.21 5.86
N GLY A 181 10.99 -4.31 6.12
CA GLY A 181 10.18 -5.44 5.67
C GLY A 181 9.84 -5.39 4.18
N LEU A 182 9.30 -4.26 3.70
CA LEU A 182 8.75 -4.15 2.34
C LEU A 182 9.67 -3.44 1.34
N GLY A 183 10.59 -2.59 1.82
CA GLY A 183 11.53 -1.86 0.97
C GLY A 183 10.98 -0.53 0.46
N ILE A 184 10.00 0.07 1.16
CA ILE A 184 9.59 1.45 0.87
C ILE A 184 10.76 2.39 1.20
N PRO A 185 11.16 3.29 0.28
CA PRO A 185 12.26 4.21 0.54
C PRO A 185 11.92 5.18 1.68
N ARG A 186 12.82 5.30 2.66
CA ARG A 186 12.62 6.16 3.85
C ARG A 186 12.40 7.62 3.47
N GLU A 187 13.05 8.10 2.41
CA GLU A 187 12.91 9.47 1.91
C GLU A 187 11.52 9.76 1.30
N ARG A 188 10.73 8.72 1.02
CA ARG A 188 9.34 8.83 0.57
C ARG A 188 8.34 8.50 1.67
N LEU A 189 8.79 8.39 2.92
CA LEU A 189 7.95 8.07 4.08
C LEU A 189 8.07 9.19 5.12
N LYS A 190 6.95 9.58 5.71
CA LYS A 190 6.93 10.43 6.91
C LYS A 190 5.81 10.02 7.85
N PHE A 191 5.88 10.48 9.09
CA PHE A 191 4.79 10.33 10.06
C PHE A 191 4.17 11.69 10.33
N ARG A 192 2.87 11.82 10.09
CA ARG A 192 2.10 13.05 10.29
C ARG A 192 1.13 12.86 11.45
N GLN A 193 1.23 13.69 12.48
CA GLN A 193 0.26 13.73 13.56
C GLN A 193 -1.06 14.33 13.05
N HIS A 194 -2.19 13.75 13.45
CA HIS A 194 -3.51 14.34 13.24
C HIS A 194 -3.63 15.64 14.01
N ARG A 195 -4.33 16.62 13.42
CA ARG A 195 -4.73 17.82 14.14
C ARG A 195 -5.94 17.52 15.01
N GLY A 196 -6.20 18.37 16.02
CA GLY A 196 -7.34 18.18 16.93
C GLY A 196 -8.71 18.17 16.24
N ASP A 197 -8.84 18.80 15.06
CA ASP A 197 -10.03 18.82 14.20
C ASP A 197 -10.11 17.62 13.24
N GLU A 198 -9.01 16.89 13.04
CA GLU A 198 -8.90 15.72 12.14
C GLU A 198 -8.97 14.38 12.90
N MET A 199 -8.77 14.43 14.23
CA MET A 199 -8.73 13.25 15.08
C MET A 199 -10.08 12.53 15.07
N ALA A 200 -10.05 11.21 14.82
CA ALA A 200 -11.24 10.37 14.95
C ALA A 200 -11.84 10.53 16.35
N HIS A 201 -13.17 10.52 16.46
CA HIS A 201 -13.91 10.78 17.70
C HIS A 201 -13.52 9.88 18.90
N TYR A 202 -12.83 8.77 18.65
CA TYR A 202 -12.35 7.81 19.64
C TYR A 202 -10.84 7.86 19.93
N ALA A 203 -10.06 8.65 19.18
CA ALA A 203 -8.60 8.70 19.33
C ALA A 203 -8.16 9.83 20.29
N THR A 204 -7.10 9.57 21.07
CA THR A 204 -6.47 10.53 22.00
C THR A 204 -5.20 11.14 21.39
N ASP A 205 -4.49 10.37 20.55
CA ASP A 205 -3.41 10.81 19.66
C ASP A 205 -3.41 9.90 18.43
N CYS A 206 -3.08 10.41 17.24
CA CYS A 206 -3.09 9.62 16.01
C CYS A 206 -2.00 10.09 15.05
N TRP A 207 -1.29 9.12 14.47
CA TRP A 207 -0.16 9.34 13.57
C TRP A 207 -0.32 8.54 12.28
N ASP A 208 -0.27 9.22 11.14
CA ASP A 208 -0.31 8.59 9.83
C ASP A 208 1.10 8.39 9.28
N ALA A 209 1.46 7.15 8.95
CA ALA A 209 2.55 6.88 8.04
C ALA A 209 2.10 7.24 6.62
N GLU A 210 2.66 8.30 6.06
CA GLU A 210 2.35 8.79 4.73
C GLU A 210 3.46 8.45 3.74
N PHE A 211 3.07 7.88 2.60
CA PHE A 211 3.94 7.69 1.46
C PHE A 211 3.82 8.86 0.48
N PHE A 212 4.95 9.38 0.00
CA PHE A 212 4.95 10.37 -1.06
C PHE A 212 4.81 9.69 -2.43
N SER A 213 3.65 9.83 -3.04
CA SER A 213 3.41 9.51 -4.45
C SER A 213 3.70 10.71 -5.34
N GLU A 214 4.39 10.51 -6.46
CA GLU A 214 4.58 11.56 -7.46
C GLU A 214 3.25 12.01 -8.08
N ARG A 215 2.24 11.14 -8.05
CA ARG A 215 0.92 11.41 -8.65
C ARG A 215 -0.05 12.02 -7.66
N TYR A 216 -0.10 11.48 -6.45
CA TYR A 216 -1.14 11.82 -5.46
C TYR A 216 -0.61 12.70 -4.32
N GLY A 217 0.68 13.01 -4.29
CA GLY A 217 1.32 13.67 -3.16
C GLY A 217 1.44 12.72 -1.97
N TRP A 218 1.40 13.27 -0.76
CA TRP A 218 1.41 12.50 0.47
C TRP A 218 0.09 11.76 0.64
N MET A 219 0.17 10.44 0.78
CA MET A 219 -0.96 9.56 0.99
C MET A 219 -0.73 8.69 2.22
N GLU A 220 -1.68 8.71 3.14
CA GLU A 220 -1.69 7.82 4.29
C GLU A 220 -1.74 6.35 3.84
N ILE A 221 -0.83 5.53 4.34
CA ILE A 221 -0.75 4.08 4.06
C ILE A 221 -0.90 3.22 5.30
N VAL A 222 -0.63 3.78 6.48
CA VAL A 222 -0.87 3.16 7.80
C VAL A 222 -1.25 4.25 8.79
N GLY A 223 -2.37 4.09 9.50
CA GLY A 223 -2.71 4.92 10.66
C GLY A 223 -2.27 4.25 11.96
N VAL A 224 -1.78 5.02 12.93
CA VAL A 224 -1.42 4.54 14.27
C VAL A 224 -2.17 5.38 15.29
N ALA A 225 -3.28 4.84 15.82
CA ALA A 225 -4.16 5.54 16.73
C ALA A 225 -4.03 5.03 18.17
N ASP A 226 -3.96 5.95 19.13
CA ASP A 226 -4.22 5.66 20.54
C ASP A 226 -5.72 5.84 20.81
N ARG A 227 -6.45 4.74 20.94
CA ARG A 227 -7.92 4.73 21.08
C ARG A 227 -8.38 4.76 22.55
N GLY A 228 -7.43 4.84 23.50
CA GLY A 228 -7.74 4.71 24.92
C GLY A 228 -8.55 3.44 25.19
N ASP A 229 -9.54 3.52 26.08
CA ASP A 229 -10.44 2.42 26.43
C ASP A 229 -11.79 2.48 25.69
N TYR A 230 -11.94 3.37 24.70
CA TYR A 230 -13.22 3.73 24.09
C TYR A 230 -14.01 2.51 23.63
N ASP A 231 -13.42 1.66 22.78
CA ASP A 231 -14.13 0.53 22.16
C ASP A 231 -14.59 -0.50 23.20
N LEU A 232 -13.72 -0.84 24.14
CA LEU A 232 -14.02 -1.82 25.18
C LEU A 232 -15.07 -1.28 26.16
N SER A 233 -15.00 0.00 26.50
CA SER A 233 -15.98 0.68 27.35
C SER A 233 -17.35 0.79 26.66
N ALA A 234 -17.39 1.09 25.36
CA ALA A 234 -18.63 1.18 24.58
C ALA A 234 -19.33 -0.17 24.38
N HIS A 235 -18.55 -1.26 24.23
CA HIS A 235 -19.10 -2.61 24.05
C HIS A 235 -19.36 -3.38 25.35
N SER A 236 -18.88 -2.90 26.50
CA SER A 236 -19.14 -3.53 27.80
C SER A 236 -20.63 -3.43 28.16
N LEU A 237 -21.34 -4.56 28.17
CA LEU A 237 -22.75 -4.66 28.57
C LEU A 237 -23.04 -4.16 30.00
N SER A 238 -22.01 -3.95 30.83
CA SER A 238 -22.08 -3.45 32.20
C SER A 238 -21.51 -2.04 32.40
N GLY A 239 -21.12 -1.34 31.32
CA GLY A 239 -20.45 -0.04 31.37
C GLY A 239 -18.96 -0.18 31.75
N GLY A 240 -18.09 0.52 31.03
CA GLY A 240 -16.65 0.56 31.30
C GLY A 240 -16.33 0.93 32.75
N GLY A 241 -15.30 0.32 33.32
CA GLY A 241 -14.93 0.48 34.73
C GLY A 241 -13.43 0.40 34.96
N ALA A 242 -13.00 0.58 36.21
CA ALA A 242 -11.59 0.50 36.58
C ALA A 242 -10.96 -0.83 36.13
N GLY A 243 -9.97 -0.76 35.23
CA GLY A 243 -9.28 -1.92 34.69
C GLY A 243 -9.56 -2.24 33.21
N THR A 244 -10.38 -1.44 32.51
CA THR A 244 -10.50 -1.56 31.05
C THR A 244 -9.14 -1.24 30.39
N PRO A 245 -8.60 -2.11 29.52
CA PRO A 245 -7.36 -1.85 28.81
C PRO A 245 -7.47 -0.70 27.81
N ASN A 246 -6.38 0.03 27.62
CA ASN A 246 -6.22 0.94 26.48
C ASN A 246 -5.79 0.17 25.22
N VAL A 247 -6.13 0.70 24.04
CA VAL A 247 -5.83 0.10 22.73
C VAL A 247 -5.00 1.05 21.88
N ILE A 248 -3.83 0.58 21.42
CA ILE A 248 -3.10 1.18 20.30
C ILE A 248 -3.41 0.38 19.04
N GLU A 249 -3.84 1.06 17.98
CA GLU A 249 -4.26 0.46 16.72
C GLU A 249 -3.38 0.93 15.56
N PRO A 250 -2.43 0.09 15.10
CA PRO A 250 -1.80 0.23 13.79
C PRO A 250 -2.71 -0.38 12.71
N SER A 251 -3.30 0.45 11.86
CA SER A 251 -4.23 0.05 10.79
C SER A 251 -3.57 0.16 9.42
N TYR A 252 -3.38 -0.97 8.74
CA TYR A 252 -2.62 -1.07 7.49
C TYR A 252 -3.51 -1.07 6.25
N GLY A 253 -3.38 -0.03 5.42
CA GLY A 253 -4.03 0.05 4.11
C GLY A 253 -3.30 -0.81 3.05
N ILE A 254 -3.49 -2.14 3.07
CA ILE A 254 -2.75 -3.08 2.22
C ILE A 254 -2.74 -2.70 0.73
N ASP A 255 -3.88 -2.26 0.18
CA ASP A 255 -3.96 -1.85 -1.23
C ASP A 255 -3.14 -0.59 -1.54
N ARG A 256 -3.13 0.37 -0.61
CA ARG A 256 -2.29 1.58 -0.72
C ARG A 256 -0.81 1.25 -0.59
N ILE A 257 -0.45 0.29 0.27
CA ILE A 257 0.91 -0.23 0.40
C ILE A 257 1.37 -0.93 -0.89
N ILE A 258 0.49 -1.72 -1.52
CA ILE A 258 0.81 -2.37 -2.82
C ILE A 258 1.04 -1.32 -3.90
N TYR A 259 0.21 -0.28 -3.95
CA TYR A 259 0.43 0.85 -4.84
C TYR A 259 1.78 1.53 -4.57
N ALA A 260 2.07 1.85 -3.31
CA ALA A 260 3.33 2.46 -2.91
C ALA A 260 4.53 1.61 -3.33
N LEU A 261 4.45 0.28 -3.20
CA LEU A 261 5.49 -0.66 -3.65
C LEU A 261 5.66 -0.67 -5.17
N LEU A 262 4.57 -0.70 -5.92
CA LEU A 262 4.62 -0.64 -7.39
C LEU A 262 5.29 0.65 -7.87
N GLU A 263 4.94 1.78 -7.25
CA GLU A 263 5.48 3.08 -7.61
C GLU A 263 6.94 3.25 -7.17
N SER A 264 7.26 2.92 -5.92
CA SER A 264 8.61 3.10 -5.37
C SER A 264 9.63 2.10 -5.92
N SER A 265 9.16 0.95 -6.39
CA SER A 265 10.03 -0.07 -6.99
C SER A 265 10.22 0.11 -8.50
N PHE A 266 9.51 1.02 -9.17
CA PHE A 266 9.62 1.17 -10.62
C PHE A 266 10.80 2.06 -11.02
N TYR A 267 11.67 1.51 -11.87
CA TYR A 267 12.79 2.25 -12.46
C TYR A 267 12.83 2.07 -13.97
N GLU A 268 13.17 3.14 -14.68
CA GLU A 268 13.63 3.09 -16.06
C GLU A 268 15.13 3.41 -16.11
N GLU A 269 15.94 2.47 -16.61
CA GLU A 269 17.39 2.59 -16.65
C GLU A 269 17.96 2.31 -18.05
N GLN A 270 19.05 3.00 -18.39
CA GLN A 270 19.79 2.79 -19.62
C GLN A 270 20.81 1.65 -19.42
N VAL A 271 20.68 0.57 -20.19
CA VAL A 271 21.57 -0.59 -20.15
C VAL A 271 22.23 -0.73 -21.52
N GLY A 272 23.45 -0.21 -21.63
CA GLY A 272 24.15 -0.12 -22.91
C GLY A 272 23.37 0.78 -23.87
N LYS A 273 22.91 0.22 -25.00
CA LYS A 273 22.12 0.95 -26.02
C LYS A 273 20.61 0.83 -25.84
N GLU A 274 20.14 0.03 -24.90
CA GLU A 274 18.71 -0.22 -24.69
C GLU A 274 18.22 0.36 -23.37
N LYS A 275 16.95 0.76 -23.32
CA LYS A 275 16.25 1.07 -22.07
C LYS A 275 15.65 -0.18 -21.47
N ARG A 276 15.59 -0.24 -20.14
CA ARG A 276 14.97 -1.30 -19.36
C ARG A 276 14.02 -0.68 -18.35
N LYS A 277 12.80 -1.23 -18.26
CA LYS A 277 11.90 -1.02 -17.14
C LYS A 277 12.07 -2.17 -16.16
N VAL A 278 12.18 -1.88 -14.86
CA VAL A 278 12.39 -2.88 -13.81
C VAL A 278 11.60 -2.54 -12.55
N LEU A 279 10.99 -3.56 -11.94
CA LEU A 279 10.42 -3.46 -10.60
C LEU A 279 11.41 -4.03 -9.57
N ARG A 280 12.00 -3.17 -8.75
CA ARG A 280 13.02 -3.52 -7.75
C ARG A 280 12.43 -3.97 -6.41
N PHE A 281 11.41 -4.82 -6.43
CA PHE A 281 10.84 -5.39 -5.21
C PHE A 281 11.90 -6.05 -4.32
N LYS A 282 11.75 -5.93 -3.00
CA LYS A 282 12.44 -6.83 -2.07
C LYS A 282 12.14 -8.28 -2.45
N LYS A 283 13.15 -9.15 -2.31
CA LYS A 283 13.09 -10.53 -2.81
C LYS A 283 11.97 -11.30 -2.14
N GLU A 284 11.69 -10.95 -0.89
CA GLU A 284 10.71 -11.48 0.04
C GLU A 284 9.28 -11.25 -0.47
N VAL A 285 9.03 -10.10 -1.09
CA VAL A 285 7.71 -9.71 -1.60
C VAL A 285 7.53 -9.92 -3.11
N ALA A 286 8.62 -10.22 -3.83
CA ALA A 286 8.58 -10.44 -5.26
C ALA A 286 7.54 -11.54 -5.65
N PRO A 287 6.63 -11.27 -6.60
CA PRO A 287 5.57 -12.20 -6.99
C PRO A 287 6.11 -13.53 -7.53
N VAL A 288 7.11 -13.43 -8.41
CA VAL A 288 7.84 -14.54 -9.02
C VAL A 288 9.24 -14.55 -8.40
N ARG A 289 9.63 -15.67 -7.77
CA ARG A 289 10.93 -15.78 -7.08
C ARG A 289 12.07 -16.09 -8.03
N ALA A 290 11.80 -16.87 -9.07
CA ALA A 290 12.78 -17.19 -10.10
C ALA A 290 12.10 -17.49 -11.44
N ALA A 291 12.84 -17.34 -12.53
CA ALA A 291 12.43 -17.77 -13.86
C ALA A 291 13.50 -18.66 -14.50
N VAL A 292 13.10 -19.76 -15.13
CA VAL A 292 14.01 -20.69 -15.81
C VAL A 292 13.92 -20.51 -17.32
N LEU A 293 15.07 -20.21 -17.96
CA LEU A 293 15.16 -19.72 -19.32
C LEU A 293 16.19 -20.55 -20.13
N PRO A 294 15.80 -21.38 -21.10
CA PRO A 294 16.77 -22.06 -21.98
C PRO A 294 17.44 -21.05 -22.94
N LEU A 295 18.76 -21.00 -23.05
CA LEU A 295 19.46 -19.99 -23.86
C LEU A 295 18.94 -19.94 -25.32
N LEU A 296 18.73 -21.12 -25.91
CA LEU A 296 18.26 -21.29 -27.28
C LEU A 296 17.11 -22.31 -27.37
N LYS A 297 16.46 -22.36 -28.54
CA LYS A 297 15.29 -23.21 -28.81
C LYS A 297 15.63 -24.69 -29.07
N ARG A 298 16.85 -25.15 -28.81
CA ARG A 298 17.25 -26.54 -29.03
C ARG A 298 16.54 -27.45 -28.02
N GLU A 299 16.01 -28.58 -28.47
CA GLU A 299 15.17 -29.45 -27.63
C GLU A 299 15.93 -30.03 -26.42
N GLU A 300 17.23 -30.27 -26.52
CA GLU A 300 18.08 -30.72 -25.40
C GLU A 300 18.12 -29.67 -24.27
N LEU A 301 18.35 -28.40 -24.62
CA LEU A 301 18.34 -27.29 -23.67
C LEU A 301 16.97 -27.10 -23.03
N LYS A 302 15.90 -27.21 -23.83
CA LYS A 302 14.53 -27.11 -23.31
C LYS A 302 14.21 -28.24 -22.34
N LYS A 303 14.59 -29.49 -22.66
CA LYS A 303 14.40 -30.64 -21.75
C LYS A 303 15.13 -30.41 -20.44
N LYS A 304 16.39 -29.99 -20.47
CA LYS A 304 17.17 -29.69 -19.26
C LYS A 304 16.57 -28.52 -18.48
N ALA A 305 16.17 -27.44 -19.14
CA ALA A 305 15.51 -26.30 -18.50
C ALA A 305 14.17 -26.65 -17.88
N ARG A 306 13.38 -27.52 -18.50
CA ARG A 306 12.14 -28.04 -17.89
C ARG A 306 12.44 -28.88 -16.66
N ALA A 307 13.49 -29.69 -16.65
CA ALA A 307 13.90 -30.44 -15.46
C ALA A 307 14.28 -29.51 -14.30
N VAL A 308 15.14 -28.51 -14.56
CA VAL A 308 15.52 -27.48 -13.57
C VAL A 308 14.29 -26.72 -13.06
N PHE A 309 13.38 -26.35 -13.96
CA PHE A 309 12.11 -25.69 -13.61
C PHE A 309 11.26 -26.54 -12.67
N GLN A 310 11.09 -27.84 -12.95
CA GLN A 310 10.30 -28.72 -12.08
C GLN A 310 10.96 -28.90 -10.71
N GLU A 311 12.29 -28.99 -10.65
CA GLU A 311 13.02 -29.07 -9.38
C GLU A 311 12.81 -27.81 -8.52
N LEU A 312 12.95 -26.62 -9.12
CA LEU A 312 12.72 -25.36 -8.40
C LEU A 312 11.26 -25.16 -8.00
N ARG A 313 10.32 -25.54 -8.88
CA ARG A 313 8.88 -25.44 -8.59
C ARG A 313 8.45 -26.39 -7.46
N ALA A 314 9.08 -27.55 -7.33
CA ALA A 314 8.82 -28.49 -6.24
C ALA A 314 9.33 -27.98 -4.88
N ALA A 315 10.17 -26.93 -4.86
CA ALA A 315 10.64 -26.34 -3.61
C ALA A 315 9.52 -25.51 -2.93
N ALA A 316 9.27 -25.77 -1.65
CA ALA A 316 8.22 -25.12 -0.87
C ALA A 316 8.33 -23.58 -0.90
N GLY A 317 7.21 -22.92 -1.14
CA GLY A 317 7.07 -21.45 -1.08
C GLY A 317 7.60 -20.70 -2.31
N MET A 318 7.97 -21.39 -3.39
CA MET A 318 8.45 -20.76 -4.63
C MET A 318 7.36 -20.71 -5.71
N PHE A 319 7.06 -19.51 -6.18
CA PHE A 319 6.42 -19.33 -7.47
C PHE A 319 7.52 -19.10 -8.51
N VAL A 320 7.64 -20.01 -9.47
CA VAL A 320 8.70 -20.04 -10.48
C VAL A 320 8.05 -19.98 -11.86
N GLU A 321 8.62 -19.22 -12.78
CA GLU A 321 8.18 -19.18 -14.18
C GLU A 321 9.14 -19.93 -15.11
N TYR A 322 8.62 -20.34 -16.27
CA TYR A 322 9.39 -20.90 -17.36
C TYR A 322 9.11 -20.13 -18.64
N ASP A 323 10.15 -19.71 -19.36
CA ASP A 323 9.98 -18.94 -20.60
C ASP A 323 11.02 -19.34 -21.66
N GLU A 324 10.54 -19.90 -22.77
CA GLU A 324 11.33 -20.28 -23.96
C GLU A 324 11.08 -19.35 -25.17
N SER A 325 10.32 -18.28 -25.00
CA SER A 325 9.85 -17.43 -26.10
C SER A 325 10.78 -16.24 -26.40
N GLY A 326 11.18 -16.07 -27.67
CA GLY A 326 12.05 -14.97 -28.09
C GLY A 326 13.52 -15.11 -27.64
N SER A 327 14.30 -14.04 -27.78
CA SER A 327 15.72 -14.02 -27.38
C SER A 327 15.87 -14.04 -25.85
N ILE A 328 17.03 -14.45 -25.35
CA ILE A 328 17.32 -14.44 -23.90
C ILE A 328 17.21 -13.04 -23.30
N GLY A 329 17.67 -12.01 -24.01
CA GLY A 329 17.54 -10.62 -23.57
C GLY A 329 16.07 -10.20 -23.38
N ARG A 330 15.19 -10.52 -24.34
CA ARG A 330 13.74 -10.22 -24.22
C ARG A 330 13.10 -10.93 -23.03
N ARG A 331 13.55 -12.15 -22.72
CA ARG A 331 13.09 -12.91 -21.57
C ARG A 331 13.52 -12.28 -20.26
N TYR A 332 14.79 -11.89 -20.14
CA TYR A 332 15.25 -11.12 -18.99
C TYR A 332 14.42 -9.84 -18.82
N ARG A 333 14.17 -9.07 -19.89
CA ARG A 333 13.36 -7.84 -19.80
C ARG A 333 11.94 -8.07 -19.30
N ARG A 334 11.27 -9.14 -19.74
CA ARG A 334 9.95 -9.49 -19.20
C ARG A 334 9.98 -9.78 -17.70
N GLN A 335 11.00 -10.51 -17.26
CA GLN A 335 11.18 -10.87 -15.86
C GLN A 335 11.58 -9.66 -14.99
N ASP A 336 12.40 -8.77 -15.55
CA ASP A 336 12.77 -7.50 -14.93
C ASP A 336 11.53 -6.61 -14.68
N GLU A 337 10.67 -6.50 -15.68
CA GLU A 337 9.43 -5.69 -15.62
C GLU A 337 8.41 -6.20 -14.60
N ILE A 338 8.49 -7.46 -14.18
CA ILE A 338 7.61 -8.03 -13.14
C ILE A 338 8.32 -8.21 -11.79
N GLY A 339 9.58 -7.78 -11.73
CA GLY A 339 10.39 -7.77 -10.53
C GLY A 339 10.93 -9.13 -10.07
N THR A 340 11.02 -10.11 -10.98
CA THR A 340 11.60 -11.43 -10.68
C THR A 340 13.06 -11.28 -10.25
N PRO A 341 13.45 -11.67 -9.02
CA PRO A 341 14.80 -11.44 -8.52
C PRO A 341 15.88 -12.24 -9.25
N PHE A 342 15.56 -13.47 -9.66
CA PHE A 342 16.53 -14.40 -10.23
C PHE A 342 16.07 -14.98 -11.56
N CYS A 343 16.93 -14.92 -12.58
CA CYS A 343 16.74 -15.68 -13.81
C CYS A 343 17.82 -16.76 -13.92
N VAL A 344 17.38 -18.01 -14.07
CA VAL A 344 18.23 -19.20 -14.19
C VAL A 344 18.29 -19.60 -15.65
N THR A 345 19.46 -19.46 -16.27
CA THR A 345 19.67 -19.72 -17.69
C THR A 345 20.37 -21.06 -17.90
N VAL A 346 19.76 -21.89 -18.75
CA VAL A 346 20.31 -23.18 -19.17
C VAL A 346 20.96 -23.02 -20.53
N ASP A 347 22.28 -23.16 -20.60
CA ASP A 347 23.09 -22.97 -21.80
C ASP A 347 23.80 -24.28 -22.21
N TYR A 348 24.71 -24.20 -23.18
CA TYR A 348 25.41 -25.39 -23.68
C TYR A 348 26.34 -26.00 -22.64
N GLU A 349 27.02 -25.18 -21.84
CA GLU A 349 27.89 -25.63 -20.75
C GLU A 349 27.07 -26.45 -19.73
N THR A 350 25.80 -26.10 -19.49
CA THR A 350 24.90 -26.88 -18.63
C THR A 350 24.75 -28.35 -19.06
N LEU A 351 24.86 -28.65 -20.36
CA LEU A 351 24.76 -30.03 -20.85
C LEU A 351 26.05 -30.82 -20.62
N GLU A 352 27.17 -30.13 -20.38
CA GLU A 352 28.50 -30.72 -20.18
C GLU A 352 28.84 -30.86 -18.70
N ASP A 353 28.53 -29.84 -17.89
CA ASP A 353 29.03 -29.73 -16.50
C ASP A 353 27.93 -29.66 -15.41
N ASP A 354 26.65 -29.75 -15.80
CA ASP A 354 25.49 -29.64 -14.92
C ASP A 354 25.43 -28.34 -14.09
N THR A 355 25.96 -27.24 -14.65
CA THR A 355 25.87 -25.89 -14.06
C THR A 355 24.96 -24.98 -14.86
N VAL A 356 24.28 -24.06 -14.18
CA VAL A 356 23.43 -23.03 -14.79
C VAL A 356 23.92 -21.64 -14.43
N THR A 357 23.59 -20.68 -15.29
CA THR A 357 23.88 -19.28 -15.02
C THR A 357 22.72 -18.65 -14.26
N VAL A 358 22.96 -18.17 -13.04
CA VAL A 358 21.98 -17.40 -12.25
C VAL A 358 22.27 -15.91 -12.40
N ARG A 359 21.31 -15.17 -12.94
CA ARG A 359 21.33 -13.71 -13.05
C ARG A 359 20.50 -13.08 -11.94
N GLU A 360 21.10 -12.13 -11.22
CA GLU A 360 20.40 -11.29 -10.23
C GLU A 360 19.84 -10.01 -10.91
N ARG A 361 18.60 -9.64 -10.56
CA ARG A 361 17.82 -8.58 -11.23
C ARG A 361 18.49 -7.21 -11.17
N ASP A 362 18.90 -6.74 -9.99
CA ASP A 362 19.25 -5.33 -9.78
C ASP A 362 20.65 -5.03 -10.30
N THR A 363 21.62 -5.87 -9.95
CA THR A 363 23.02 -5.74 -10.38
C THR A 363 23.27 -6.27 -11.78
N MET A 364 22.35 -7.09 -12.32
CA MET A 364 22.50 -7.84 -13.56
C MET A 364 23.70 -8.80 -13.59
N LYS A 365 24.38 -9.01 -12.46
CA LYS A 365 25.51 -9.93 -12.35
C LYS A 365 25.06 -11.36 -12.57
N GLN A 366 25.95 -12.14 -13.16
CA GLN A 366 25.74 -13.53 -13.50
C GLN A 366 26.79 -14.39 -12.81
N VAL A 367 26.35 -15.49 -12.22
CA VAL A 367 27.22 -16.48 -11.57
C VAL A 367 26.85 -17.87 -12.05
N ARG A 368 27.84 -18.75 -12.25
CA ARG A 368 27.58 -20.17 -12.53
C ARG A 368 27.38 -20.92 -11.22
N VAL A 369 26.34 -21.74 -11.17
CA VAL A 369 25.92 -22.49 -9.98
C VAL A 369 25.57 -23.90 -10.41
N VAL A 370 25.95 -24.89 -9.61
CA VAL A 370 25.54 -26.29 -9.83
C VAL A 370 24.02 -26.38 -9.71
N VAL A 371 23.36 -27.11 -10.62
CA VAL A 371 21.89 -27.19 -10.68
C VAL A 371 21.25 -27.50 -9.32
N GLY A 372 21.77 -28.48 -8.58
CA GLY A 372 21.25 -28.88 -7.27
C GLY A 372 21.38 -27.83 -6.16
N GLU A 373 22.22 -26.81 -6.36
CA GLU A 373 22.45 -25.70 -5.42
C GLU A 373 21.63 -24.44 -5.75
N VAL A 374 21.01 -24.38 -6.93
CA VAL A 374 20.22 -23.21 -7.36
C VAL A 374 19.12 -22.88 -6.34
N LYS A 375 18.48 -23.92 -5.79
CA LYS A 375 17.48 -23.74 -4.73
C LYS A 375 18.04 -23.01 -3.52
N ASN A 376 19.31 -23.20 -3.17
CA ASN A 376 19.94 -22.52 -2.04
C ASN A 376 20.17 -21.06 -2.38
N VAL A 377 20.64 -20.75 -3.60
CA VAL A 377 20.80 -19.36 -4.07
C VAL A 377 19.47 -18.61 -4.08
N VAL A 378 18.39 -19.28 -4.49
CA VAL A 378 17.03 -18.71 -4.48
C VAL A 378 16.44 -18.65 -3.06
N LYS A 379 16.80 -19.59 -2.15
CA LYS A 379 16.33 -19.65 -0.75
C LYS A 379 17.14 -18.82 0.23
N LEU A 380 18.37 -18.43 -0.06
CA LEU A 380 19.25 -17.62 0.80
C LEU A 380 18.65 -16.23 1.17
N PHE A 381 17.42 -15.96 0.74
CA PHE A 381 16.62 -14.77 1.01
C PHE A 381 15.26 -15.13 1.65
N ARG A 382 15.20 -16.23 2.42
CA ARG A 382 14.04 -16.64 3.24
C ARG A 382 14.27 -16.52 4.75
N ASP A 383 15.51 -16.32 5.18
CA ASP A 383 15.92 -16.49 6.59
C ASP A 383 16.35 -15.17 7.27
N PHE A 384 15.72 -14.05 6.91
CA PHE A 384 15.74 -12.83 7.71
C PHE A 384 14.30 -12.44 8.07
#